data_AF-A0A7C0YUX4-F1
#
_entry.id   AF-A0A7C0YUX4-F1
#
_cell.length_a   1.000
_cell.length_b   1.000
_cell.length_c   1.000
_cell.angle_alpha   90.00
_cell.angle_beta   90.00
_cell.angle_gamma   90.00
#
_symmetry.space_group_name_H-M   'P 1'
#
loop_
_entity.id
_entity.type
_entity.pdbx_description
1 polymer ?
#
loop_
_entity_poly.entity_id
_entity_poly.type
_entity_poly.pdbx_seq_one_letter_code
_entity_poly.pdbx_strand_id
1 'polypeptide(L)'
;MITLIVFVLSAILICFSAVIYYNYLKNKEILEFFPKFFQEIYNNTSTGMSLVESVRKSKEGNYGRLTPLIRNMCLQIEWGTPFQIALENFERKANNKFIKKIITLAERAADFSTDIGNTMREINEYIYLTKELERERSTELFPQLISLYFIFFVFLGIIFIIFSFFIPSIGITNLSEYKILFQHIIIIEAILSGIAMGKITENSYIAGLKHLTILLLVSLIFLFFIL
;
A
#
# COMPACT_ATOMS: atom_id res chain seq x y z
N MET A 1 -27.44 -7.07 -23.40
CA MET A 1 -27.23 -5.66 -22.99
C MET A 1 -26.64 -5.55 -21.59
N ILE A 2 -27.27 -6.17 -20.57
CA ILE A 2 -26.79 -6.14 -19.16
C ILE A 2 -25.37 -6.74 -19.01
N THR A 3 -25.10 -7.87 -19.67
CA THR A 3 -23.76 -8.49 -19.70
C THR A 3 -22.68 -7.53 -20.21
N LEU A 4 -22.92 -6.87 -21.35
CA LEU A 4 -21.98 -5.89 -21.92
C LEU A 4 -21.70 -4.73 -20.96
N ILE A 5 -22.73 -4.19 -20.29
CA ILE A 5 -22.59 -3.11 -19.30
C ILE A 5 -21.67 -3.55 -18.16
N VAL A 6 -21.84 -4.78 -17.68
CA VAL A 6 -21.03 -5.36 -16.62
C VAL A 6 -19.56 -5.53 -17.03
N PHE A 7 -19.29 -5.97 -18.25
CA PHE A 7 -17.92 -6.04 -18.81
C PHE A 7 -17.29 -4.64 -18.94
N VAL A 8 -18.04 -3.65 -19.39
CA VAL A 8 -17.54 -2.26 -19.51
C VAL A 8 -17.26 -1.66 -18.13
N LEU A 9 -18.15 -1.84 -17.16
CA LEU A 9 -17.97 -1.33 -15.79
C LEU A 9 -16.77 -1.97 -15.09
N SER A 10 -16.59 -3.28 -15.23
CA SER A 10 -15.42 -3.98 -14.67
C SER A 10 -14.11 -3.53 -15.33
N ALA A 11 -14.09 -3.31 -16.65
CA ALA A 11 -12.92 -2.78 -17.36
C ALA A 11 -12.54 -1.36 -16.91
N ILE A 12 -13.53 -0.47 -16.74
CA ILE A 12 -13.33 0.88 -16.20
C ILE A 12 -12.74 0.81 -14.78
N LEU A 13 -13.30 -0.07 -13.95
CA LEU A 13 -12.89 -0.22 -12.56
C LEU A 13 -11.45 -0.78 -12.45
N ILE A 14 -11.05 -1.67 -13.36
CA ILE A 14 -9.66 -2.17 -13.47
C ILE A 14 -8.71 -1.04 -13.87
N CYS A 15 -9.06 -0.22 -14.86
CA CYS A 15 -8.22 0.90 -15.29
C CYS A 15 -8.05 1.95 -14.18
N PHE A 16 -9.15 2.30 -13.51
CA PHE A 16 -9.13 3.25 -12.39
C PHE A 16 -8.30 2.72 -11.21
N SER A 17 -8.46 1.43 -10.90
CA SER A 17 -7.71 0.72 -9.88
C SER A 17 -6.19 0.78 -10.12
N ALA A 18 -5.74 0.57 -11.36
CA ALA A 18 -4.33 0.59 -11.72
C ALA A 18 -3.67 1.96 -11.48
N VAL A 19 -4.36 3.06 -11.80
CA VAL A 19 -3.83 4.43 -11.61
C VAL A 19 -3.64 4.74 -10.12
N ILE A 20 -4.61 4.38 -9.29
CA ILE A 20 -4.52 4.61 -7.84
C ILE A 20 -3.43 3.72 -7.23
N TYR A 21 -3.35 2.46 -7.66
CA TYR A 21 -2.34 1.52 -7.17
C TYR A 21 -0.91 1.98 -7.50
N TYR A 22 -0.69 2.58 -8.67
CA TYR A 22 0.62 3.16 -9.03
C TYR A 22 1.06 4.27 -8.05
N ASN A 23 0.14 5.17 -7.68
CA ASN A 23 0.43 6.22 -6.70
C ASN A 23 0.68 5.65 -5.30
N TYR A 24 -0.01 4.58 -4.93
CA TYR A 24 0.19 3.87 -3.67
C TYR A 24 1.60 3.25 -3.58
N LEU A 25 2.05 2.57 -4.63
CA LEU A 25 3.40 2.00 -4.71
C LEU A 25 4.49 3.05 -4.53
N LYS A 26 4.35 4.22 -5.18
CA LYS A 26 5.31 5.32 -5.08
C LYS A 26 5.49 5.79 -3.62
N ASN A 27 4.39 5.93 -2.87
CA ASN A 27 4.43 6.38 -1.49
C ASN A 27 4.97 5.30 -0.53
N LYS A 28 4.71 4.02 -0.83
CA LYS A 28 5.22 2.88 -0.06
C LYS A 28 6.74 2.79 -0.12
N GLU A 29 7.32 3.01 -1.31
CA GLU A 29 8.78 2.98 -1.48
C GLU A 29 9.49 4.12 -0.73
N ILE A 30 8.90 5.32 -0.67
CA ILE A 30 9.41 6.44 0.15
C ILE A 30 9.50 6.04 1.63
N LEU A 31 8.47 5.35 2.14
CA LEU A 31 8.41 4.87 3.52
C LEU A 31 9.45 3.78 3.81
N GLU A 32 9.72 2.89 2.85
CA GLU A 32 10.67 1.78 3.02
C GLU A 32 12.12 2.26 3.22
N PHE A 33 12.50 3.33 2.51
CA PHE A 33 13.84 3.94 2.59
C PHE A 33 13.99 4.97 3.72
N PHE A 34 12.89 5.49 4.27
CA PHE A 34 12.92 6.49 5.33
C PHE A 34 13.67 6.04 6.61
N PRO A 35 13.51 4.81 7.12
CA PRO A 35 14.29 4.29 8.24
C PRO A 35 15.81 4.36 8.01
N LYS A 36 16.27 4.05 6.79
CA LYS A 36 17.70 4.11 6.43
C LYS A 36 18.22 5.54 6.47
N PHE A 37 17.44 6.48 5.95
CA PHE A 37 17.77 7.91 6.03
C PHE A 37 17.86 8.38 7.48
N PHE A 38 16.84 8.08 8.29
CA PHE A 38 16.81 8.52 9.69
C PHE A 38 17.91 7.88 10.55
N GLN A 39 18.24 6.61 10.29
CA GLN A 39 19.36 5.94 10.95
C GLN A 39 20.68 6.65 10.71
N GLU A 40 20.91 7.17 9.50
CA GLU A 40 22.12 7.91 9.17
C GLU A 40 22.18 9.26 9.87
N ILE A 41 21.03 9.94 10.00
CA ILE A 41 20.90 11.13 10.84
C ILE A 41 21.27 10.80 12.29
N TYR A 42 20.66 9.76 12.87
CA TYR A 42 20.93 9.29 14.23
C TYR A 42 22.42 8.94 14.45
N ASN A 43 23.03 8.17 13.56
CA ASN A 43 24.42 7.74 13.70
C ASN A 43 25.36 8.95 13.71
N ASN A 44 25.12 9.93 12.82
CA ASN A 44 25.93 11.15 12.76
C ASN A 44 25.69 12.04 13.99
N THR A 45 24.43 12.26 14.41
CA THR A 45 24.14 13.11 15.58
C THR A 45 24.62 12.50 16.89
N SER A 46 24.59 11.17 17.02
CA SER A 46 25.14 10.45 18.18
C SER A 46 26.66 10.57 18.31
N THR A 47 27.36 10.91 17.22
CA THR A 47 28.81 11.20 17.23
C THR A 47 29.14 12.66 17.52
N GLY A 48 28.14 13.49 17.87
CA GLY A 48 28.30 14.91 18.18
C GLY A 48 28.16 15.85 16.98
N MET A 49 27.81 15.35 15.79
CA MET A 49 27.48 16.18 14.64
C MET A 49 26.14 16.92 14.87
N SER A 50 26.02 18.15 14.40
CA SER A 50 24.74 18.87 14.44
C SER A 50 23.70 18.24 13.50
N LEU A 51 22.41 18.42 13.78
CA LEU A 51 21.31 17.90 12.96
C LEU A 51 21.34 18.46 11.51
N VAL A 52 21.77 19.71 11.36
CA VAL A 52 21.91 20.35 10.04
C VAL A 52 23.03 19.68 9.25
N GLU A 53 24.16 19.40 9.90
CA GLU A 53 25.32 18.82 9.24
C GLU A 53 25.12 17.33 8.91
N SER A 54 24.42 16.59 9.77
CA SER A 54 24.05 15.20 9.49
C SER A 54 23.15 15.10 8.27
N VAL A 55 22.18 16.02 8.12
CA VAL A 55 21.33 16.12 6.93
C VAL A 55 22.13 16.46 5.67
N ARG A 56 23.10 17.38 5.75
CA ARG A 56 23.97 17.70 4.60
C ARG A 56 24.79 16.50 4.15
N LYS A 57 25.34 15.73 5.09
CA LYS A 57 26.10 14.52 4.78
C LYS A 57 25.25 13.45 4.08
N SER A 58 23.96 13.36 4.40
CA SER A 58 23.02 12.47 3.70
C SER A 58 22.80 12.82 2.23
N LYS A 59 23.19 14.00 1.73
CA LYS A 59 23.04 14.37 0.31
C LYS A 59 23.75 13.40 -0.65
N GLU A 60 24.85 12.80 -0.20
CA GLU A 60 25.68 11.86 -0.95
C GLU A 60 25.13 10.42 -0.92
N GLY A 61 24.19 10.14 -0.02
CA GLY A 61 23.59 8.82 0.17
C GLY A 61 22.61 8.41 -0.94
N ASN A 62 22.33 7.10 -1.00
CA ASN A 62 21.28 6.52 -1.85
C ASN A 62 20.15 5.94 -0.99
N TYR A 63 18.99 6.59 -1.09
CA TYR A 63 17.73 6.26 -0.40
C TYR A 63 16.59 6.05 -1.40
N GLY A 64 16.89 5.55 -2.61
CA GLY A 64 15.87 5.28 -3.63
C GLY A 64 15.04 6.52 -3.97
N ARG A 65 13.70 6.39 -3.94
CA ARG A 65 12.77 7.50 -4.22
C ARG A 65 12.82 8.66 -3.23
N LEU A 66 13.44 8.48 -2.05
CA LEU A 66 13.60 9.56 -1.07
C LEU A 66 14.79 10.49 -1.41
N THR A 67 15.77 9.99 -2.17
CA THR A 67 16.97 10.72 -2.60
C THR A 67 16.68 12.11 -3.19
N PRO A 68 15.78 12.28 -4.20
CA PRO A 68 15.50 13.61 -4.76
C PRO A 68 14.87 14.57 -3.73
N LEU A 69 14.09 14.05 -2.78
CA LEU A 69 13.49 14.86 -1.72
C LEU A 69 14.56 15.35 -0.72
N ILE A 70 15.46 14.46 -0.32
CA ILE A 70 16.58 14.79 0.58
C ILE A 70 17.53 15.79 -0.09
N ARG A 71 17.89 15.57 -1.36
CA ARG A 71 18.74 16.51 -2.11
C ARG A 71 18.11 17.89 -2.22
N ASN A 72 16.80 17.95 -2.48
CA ASN A 72 16.08 19.22 -2.55
C ASN A 72 16.02 19.94 -1.19
N MET A 73 15.92 19.21 -0.09
CA MET A 73 16.00 19.77 1.27
C MET A 73 17.41 20.31 1.55
N CYS A 74 18.47 19.55 1.22
CA CYS A 74 19.85 19.99 1.40
C CYS A 74 20.16 21.26 0.59
N LEU A 75 19.70 21.32 -0.67
CA LEU A 75 19.85 22.50 -1.52
C LEU A 75 19.16 23.74 -0.93
N GLN A 76 17.97 23.60 -0.34
CA GLN A 76 17.31 24.71 0.35
C GLN A 76 18.15 25.25 1.51
N ILE A 77 18.72 24.35 2.32
CA ILE A 77 19.58 24.70 3.46
C ILE A 77 20.88 25.38 2.97
N GLU A 78 21.50 24.85 1.91
CA GLU A 78 22.69 25.45 1.27
C GLU A 78 22.41 26.85 0.70
N TRP A 79 21.19 27.09 0.22
CA TRP A 79 20.72 28.39 -0.27
C TRP A 79 20.21 29.32 0.84
N GLY A 80 20.48 29.01 2.11
CA GLY A 80 20.15 29.88 3.23
C GLY A 80 18.71 29.82 3.71
N THR A 81 17.92 28.85 3.26
CA THR A 81 16.59 28.58 3.83
C THR A 81 16.76 28.06 5.26
N PRO A 82 16.01 28.57 6.25
CA PRO A 82 16.02 28.03 7.61
C PRO A 82 15.76 26.51 7.63
N PHE A 83 16.49 25.79 8.49
CA PHE A 83 16.44 24.33 8.56
C PHE A 83 15.02 23.79 8.80
N GLN A 84 14.27 24.41 9.72
CA GLN A 84 12.89 24.06 10.03
C GLN A 84 12.00 24.15 8.78
N ILE A 85 12.10 25.25 8.02
CA ILE A 85 11.32 25.46 6.79
C ILE A 85 11.69 24.42 5.71
N ALA A 86 12.98 24.11 5.58
CA ALA A 86 13.44 23.09 4.63
C ALA A 86 12.91 21.69 5.00
N LEU A 87 12.86 21.38 6.31
CA LEU A 87 12.36 20.12 6.85
C LEU A 87 10.83 20.01 6.72
N GLU A 88 10.07 21.08 6.98
CA GLU A 88 8.63 21.16 6.71
C GLU A 88 8.31 20.96 5.21
N ASN A 89 9.12 21.56 4.32
CA ASN A 89 8.99 21.36 2.88
C ASN A 89 9.26 19.92 2.47
N PHE A 90 10.27 19.28 3.07
CA PHE A 90 10.54 17.86 2.88
C PHE A 90 9.37 17.00 3.37
N GLU A 91 8.86 17.25 4.58
CA GLU A 91 7.71 16.56 5.18
C GLU A 91 6.47 16.64 4.27
N ARG A 92 6.14 17.84 3.80
CA ARG A 92 5.02 18.10 2.90
C ARG A 92 5.16 17.38 1.57
N LYS A 93 6.37 17.33 1.01
CA LYS A 93 6.65 16.59 -0.24
C LYS A 93 6.65 15.08 -0.06
N ALA A 94 7.07 14.60 1.10
CA ALA A 94 7.02 13.18 1.46
C ALA A 94 5.57 12.69 1.63
N ASN A 95 4.64 13.58 2.02
CA ASN A 95 3.20 13.36 2.08
C ASN A 95 2.81 12.03 2.77
N ASN A 96 3.42 11.75 3.92
CA ASN A 96 3.20 10.52 4.67
C ASN A 96 3.04 10.82 6.17
N LYS A 97 2.00 10.26 6.79
CA LYS A 97 1.67 10.47 8.20
C LYS A 97 2.76 10.00 9.16
N PHE A 98 3.43 8.89 8.85
CA PHE A 98 4.52 8.35 9.66
C PHE A 98 5.74 9.28 9.59
N ILE A 99 6.17 9.66 8.39
CA ILE A 99 7.29 10.59 8.19
C ILE A 99 7.03 11.93 8.90
N LYS A 100 5.81 12.48 8.76
CA LYS A 100 5.39 13.68 9.49
C LYS A 100 5.56 13.53 10.99
N LYS A 101 5.02 12.44 11.57
CA LYS A 101 5.13 12.17 13.01
C LYS A 101 6.59 12.13 13.47
N ILE A 102 7.44 11.41 12.74
CA ILE A 102 8.87 11.29 13.07
C ILE A 102 9.60 12.63 12.98
N ILE A 103 9.34 13.41 11.92
CA ILE A 103 9.95 14.73 11.76
C ILE A 103 9.53 15.69 12.87
N THR A 104 8.24 15.74 13.21
CA THR A 104 7.76 16.58 14.32
C THR A 104 8.38 16.16 15.66
N LEU A 105 8.60 14.85 15.89
CA LEU A 105 9.30 14.38 17.09
C LEU A 105 10.77 14.82 17.08
N ALA A 106 11.44 14.73 15.93
CA ALA A 106 12.84 15.12 15.78
C ALA A 106 13.05 16.64 15.93
N GLU A 107 12.14 17.45 15.41
CA GLU A 107 12.16 18.92 15.55
C GLU A 107 11.99 19.34 17.01
N ARG A 108 10.99 18.79 17.71
CA ARG A 108 10.79 19.04 19.14
C ARG A 108 11.99 18.60 19.98
N ALA A 109 12.63 17.51 19.60
CA ALA A 109 13.86 17.09 20.25
C ALA A 109 15.00 18.09 20.02
N ALA A 110 15.12 18.66 18.82
CA ALA A 110 16.17 19.60 18.47
C ALA A 110 16.07 20.94 19.23
N ASP A 111 14.85 21.44 19.47
CA ASP A 111 14.64 22.73 20.13
C ASP A 111 14.67 22.65 21.67
N PHE A 112 14.38 21.48 22.25
CA PHE A 112 14.15 21.34 23.71
C PHE A 112 15.06 20.33 24.42
N SER A 113 15.79 19.45 23.72
CA SER A 113 16.63 18.43 24.38
C SER A 113 18.08 18.89 24.61
N THR A 114 18.58 18.66 25.83
CA THR A 114 20.00 18.84 26.17
C THR A 114 20.87 17.67 25.69
N ASP A 115 20.25 16.56 25.27
CA ASP A 115 20.90 15.35 24.77
C ASP A 115 20.22 14.86 23.48
N ILE A 116 20.55 15.54 22.39
CA ILE A 116 20.02 15.24 21.05
C ILE A 116 20.34 13.80 20.63
N GLY A 117 21.46 13.24 21.08
CA GLY A 117 21.89 11.89 20.73
C GLY A 117 20.96 10.83 21.33
N ASN A 118 20.64 10.97 22.62
CA ASN A 118 19.70 10.08 23.29
C ASN A 118 18.28 10.18 22.70
N THR A 119 17.78 11.39 22.46
CA THR A 119 16.42 11.53 21.89
C THR A 119 16.34 11.02 20.46
N MET A 120 17.37 11.23 19.63
CA MET A 120 17.41 10.64 18.29
C MET A 120 17.50 9.12 18.34
N ARG A 121 18.13 8.53 19.35
CA ARG A 121 18.16 7.08 19.57
C ARG A 121 16.77 6.52 19.79
N GLU A 122 16.00 7.12 20.69
CA GLU A 122 14.64 6.68 21.00
C GLU A 122 13.74 6.75 19.75
N ILE A 123 13.86 7.82 18.96
CA ILE A 123 13.12 7.96 17.70
C ILE A 123 13.57 6.89 16.70
N ASN A 124 14.87 6.65 16.58
CA ASN A 124 15.40 5.63 15.68
C ASN A 124 14.91 4.22 16.08
N GLU A 125 15.02 3.85 17.35
CA GLU A 125 14.50 2.59 17.90
C GLU A 125 13.00 2.44 17.63
N TYR A 126 12.21 3.50 17.81
CA TYR A 126 10.78 3.51 17.46
C TYR A 126 10.53 3.25 15.97
N ILE A 127 11.33 3.85 15.07
CA ILE A 127 11.21 3.64 13.63
C ILE A 127 11.53 2.18 13.26
N TYR A 128 12.60 1.62 13.82
CA TYR A 128 12.99 0.23 13.57
C TYR A 128 11.96 -0.75 14.15
N LEU A 129 11.48 -0.52 15.37
CA LEU A 129 10.42 -1.32 15.96
C LEU A 129 9.15 -1.28 15.11
N THR A 130 8.76 -0.10 14.62
CA THR A 130 7.59 0.03 13.73
C THR A 130 7.80 -0.77 12.43
N LYS A 131 8.99 -0.70 11.83
CA LYS A 131 9.34 -1.46 10.62
C LYS A 131 9.34 -2.97 10.87
N GLU A 132 9.85 -3.42 12.02
CA GLU A 132 9.86 -4.84 12.38
C GLU A 132 8.43 -5.35 12.58
N LEU A 133 7.58 -4.61 13.30
CA LEU A 133 6.17 -4.95 13.46
C LEU A 133 5.43 -5.03 12.10
N GLU A 134 5.73 -4.14 11.15
CA GLU A 134 5.19 -4.23 9.79
C GLU A 134 5.64 -5.50 9.06
N ARG A 135 6.91 -5.90 9.25
CA ARG A 135 7.49 -7.11 8.64
C ARG A 135 6.91 -8.39 9.24
N GLU A 136 6.81 -8.47 10.57
CA GLU A 136 6.18 -9.58 11.28
C GLU A 136 4.73 -9.73 10.83
N ARG A 137 3.97 -8.63 10.85
CA ARG A 137 2.59 -8.59 10.38
C ARG A 137 2.46 -9.10 8.94
N SER A 138 3.34 -8.71 8.02
CA SER A 138 3.29 -9.19 6.62
C SER A 138 3.46 -10.71 6.51
N THR A 139 4.22 -11.32 7.43
CA THR A 139 4.45 -12.77 7.46
C THR A 139 3.22 -13.50 8.00
N GLU A 140 2.59 -12.95 9.05
CA GLU A 140 1.38 -13.51 9.65
C GLU A 140 0.14 -13.42 8.74
N LEU A 141 0.07 -12.39 7.89
CA LEU A 141 -1.08 -12.15 7.01
C LEU A 141 -1.03 -12.98 5.72
N PHE A 142 0.12 -13.54 5.36
CA PHE A 142 0.28 -14.30 4.12
C PHE A 142 -0.64 -15.54 4.07
N PRO A 143 -0.73 -16.39 5.11
CA PRO A 143 -1.70 -17.50 5.14
C PRO A 143 -3.16 -17.04 5.05
N GLN A 144 -3.50 -15.88 5.63
CA GLN A 144 -4.86 -15.34 5.59
C GLN A 144 -5.25 -14.94 4.17
N LEU A 145 -4.33 -14.31 3.43
CA LEU A 145 -4.52 -13.98 2.02
C LEU A 145 -4.75 -15.23 1.17
N ILE A 146 -3.95 -16.28 1.36
CA ILE A 146 -4.10 -17.54 0.60
C ILE A 146 -5.47 -18.16 0.85
N SER A 147 -5.90 -18.24 2.11
CA SER A 147 -7.21 -18.80 2.46
C SER A 147 -8.36 -18.03 1.80
N LEU A 148 -8.28 -16.70 1.75
CA LEU A 148 -9.31 -15.88 1.11
C LEU A 148 -9.36 -16.07 -0.42
N TYR A 149 -8.20 -16.25 -1.07
CA TYR A 149 -8.16 -16.67 -2.47
C TYR A 149 -8.76 -18.07 -2.67
N PHE A 150 -8.44 -19.01 -1.78
CA PHE A 150 -8.95 -20.37 -1.85
C PHE A 150 -10.47 -20.41 -1.77
N ILE A 151 -11.08 -19.65 -0.85
CA ILE A 151 -12.54 -19.55 -0.70
C ILE A 151 -13.20 -19.08 -2.01
N PHE A 152 -12.64 -18.03 -2.63
CA PHE A 152 -13.13 -17.52 -3.91
C PHE A 152 -13.06 -18.57 -5.03
N PHE A 153 -11.97 -19.32 -5.13
CA PHE A 153 -11.85 -20.38 -6.14
C PHE A 153 -12.82 -21.54 -5.88
N VAL A 154 -13.02 -21.93 -4.62
CA VAL A 154 -14.03 -22.93 -4.25
C VAL A 154 -15.42 -22.45 -4.64
N PHE A 155 -15.75 -21.18 -4.43
CA PHE A 155 -17.01 -20.59 -4.85
C PHE A 155 -17.22 -20.69 -6.37
N LEU A 156 -16.22 -20.32 -7.17
CA LEU A 156 -16.27 -20.50 -8.63
C LEU A 156 -16.45 -21.98 -9.01
N GLY A 157 -15.74 -22.89 -8.33
CA GLY A 157 -15.89 -24.33 -8.54
C GLY A 157 -17.30 -24.85 -8.28
N ILE A 158 -17.95 -24.37 -7.20
CA ILE A 158 -19.34 -24.70 -6.89
C ILE A 158 -20.27 -24.21 -8.00
N ILE A 159 -20.10 -22.98 -8.48
CA ILE A 159 -20.91 -22.45 -9.59
C ILE A 159 -20.72 -23.27 -10.86
N PHE A 160 -19.47 -23.66 -11.17
CA PHE A 160 -19.17 -24.50 -12.33
C PHE A 160 -19.91 -25.83 -12.27
N ILE A 161 -19.90 -26.49 -11.10
CA ILE A 161 -20.63 -27.75 -10.88
C ILE A 161 -22.13 -27.55 -11.01
N ILE A 162 -22.68 -26.47 -10.43
CA ILE A 162 -24.11 -26.16 -10.52
C ILE A 162 -24.54 -25.99 -11.97
N PHE A 163 -23.82 -25.21 -12.78
CA PHE A 163 -24.19 -24.99 -14.18
C PHE A 163 -23.99 -26.23 -15.07
N SER A 164 -22.92 -27.00 -14.84
CA SER A 164 -22.57 -28.12 -15.72
C SER A 164 -23.39 -29.37 -15.43
N PHE A 165 -23.71 -29.64 -14.17
CA PHE A 165 -24.34 -30.90 -13.75
C PHE A 165 -25.74 -30.68 -13.17
N PHE A 166 -25.90 -29.70 -12.29
CA PHE A 166 -27.15 -29.55 -11.53
C PHE A 166 -28.29 -28.98 -12.38
N ILE A 167 -28.09 -27.83 -13.02
CA ILE A 167 -29.13 -27.14 -13.81
C ILE A 167 -29.70 -28.03 -14.95
N PRO A 168 -28.87 -28.74 -15.75
CA PRO A 168 -29.39 -29.67 -16.76
C PRO A 168 -30.20 -30.83 -16.16
N SER A 169 -29.79 -31.33 -14.98
CA SER A 169 -30.44 -32.47 -14.33
C SER A 169 -31.85 -32.16 -13.82
N ILE A 170 -32.14 -30.91 -13.47
CA ILE A 170 -33.44 -30.49 -12.95
C ILE A 170 -34.38 -29.91 -14.02
N GLY A 171 -33.92 -29.82 -15.28
CA GLY A 171 -34.76 -29.43 -16.42
C GLY A 171 -35.32 -28.01 -16.36
N ILE A 172 -34.61 -27.07 -15.71
CA ILE A 172 -35.07 -25.67 -15.61
C ILE A 172 -35.07 -25.01 -16.99
N THR A 173 -36.21 -24.42 -17.37
CA THR A 173 -36.40 -23.73 -18.65
C THR A 173 -35.86 -22.28 -18.67
N ASN A 174 -35.79 -21.61 -17.52
CA ASN A 174 -35.37 -20.20 -17.40
C ASN A 174 -33.86 -20.05 -17.15
N LEU A 175 -33.03 -20.67 -17.98
CA LEU A 175 -31.57 -20.69 -17.83
C LEU A 175 -30.94 -19.28 -17.78
N SER A 176 -31.54 -18.33 -18.51
CA SER A 176 -31.03 -16.96 -18.65
C SER A 176 -31.11 -16.15 -17.36
N GLU A 177 -32.13 -16.36 -16.53
CA GLU A 177 -32.29 -15.61 -15.27
C GLU A 177 -31.24 -16.03 -14.24
N TYR A 178 -31.01 -17.34 -14.11
CA TYR A 178 -29.96 -17.87 -13.24
C TYR A 178 -28.57 -17.43 -13.68
N LYS A 179 -28.28 -17.46 -15.00
CA LYS A 179 -27.02 -16.94 -15.57
C LYS A 179 -26.76 -15.49 -15.14
N ILE A 180 -27.77 -14.63 -15.21
CA ILE A 180 -27.65 -13.23 -14.79
C ILE A 180 -27.43 -13.12 -13.28
N LEU A 181 -28.18 -13.85 -12.45
CA LEU A 181 -28.02 -13.81 -10.99
C LEU A 181 -26.61 -14.23 -10.55
N PHE A 182 -26.13 -15.38 -11.03
CA PHE A 182 -24.79 -15.86 -10.70
C PHE A 182 -23.69 -14.91 -11.20
N GLN A 183 -23.88 -14.28 -12.37
CA GLN A 183 -22.96 -13.24 -12.84
C GLN A 183 -22.82 -12.09 -11.85
N HIS A 184 -23.92 -11.59 -11.29
CA HIS A 184 -23.88 -10.50 -10.31
C HIS A 184 -23.17 -10.93 -9.03
N ILE A 185 -23.47 -12.14 -8.52
CA ILE A 185 -22.86 -12.65 -7.28
C ILE A 185 -21.35 -12.82 -7.44
N ILE A 186 -20.87 -13.41 -8.54
CA ILE A 186 -19.43 -13.59 -8.81
C ILE A 186 -18.68 -12.25 -8.80
N ILE A 187 -19.30 -11.20 -9.35
CA ILE A 187 -18.68 -9.89 -9.45
C ILE A 187 -18.70 -9.17 -8.13
N ILE A 188 -19.82 -9.23 -7.41
CA ILE A 188 -19.93 -8.68 -6.06
C ILE A 188 -18.89 -9.34 -5.15
N GLU A 189 -18.75 -10.66 -5.21
CA GLU A 189 -17.76 -11.39 -4.43
C GLU A 189 -16.33 -10.99 -4.81
N ALA A 190 -16.00 -10.90 -6.10
CA ALA A 190 -14.67 -10.49 -6.55
C ALA A 190 -14.29 -9.07 -6.05
N ILE A 191 -15.24 -8.14 -6.07
CA ILE A 191 -15.05 -6.77 -5.57
C ILE A 191 -14.86 -6.78 -4.05
N LEU A 192 -15.77 -7.41 -3.32
CA LEU A 192 -15.75 -7.41 -1.85
C LEU A 192 -14.51 -8.14 -1.31
N SER A 193 -14.21 -9.33 -1.81
CA SER A 193 -13.04 -10.12 -1.42
C SER A 193 -11.74 -9.41 -1.77
N GLY A 194 -11.67 -8.74 -2.93
CA GLY A 194 -10.48 -7.98 -3.33
C GLY A 194 -10.18 -6.80 -2.41
N ILE A 195 -11.20 -6.02 -2.07
CA ILE A 195 -11.07 -4.88 -1.13
C ILE A 195 -10.75 -5.40 0.29
N ALA A 196 -11.44 -6.45 0.74
CA ALA A 196 -11.21 -7.07 2.05
C ALA A 196 -9.77 -7.58 2.20
N MET A 197 -9.25 -8.27 1.17
CA MET A 197 -7.85 -8.73 1.15
C MET A 197 -6.88 -7.59 1.39
N GLY A 198 -7.02 -6.46 0.70
CA GLY A 198 -6.11 -5.32 0.89
C GLY A 198 -6.15 -4.70 2.28
N LYS A 199 -7.35 -4.63 2.88
CA LYS A 199 -7.50 -4.11 4.23
C LYS A 199 -6.87 -5.03 5.27
N ILE A 200 -6.98 -6.35 5.06
CA ILE A 200 -6.36 -7.35 5.91
C ILE A 200 -4.83 -7.28 5.76
N THR A 201 -4.32 -7.36 4.53
CA THR A 201 -2.89 -7.55 4.23
C THR A 201 -2.04 -6.30 4.42
N GLU A 202 -2.50 -5.15 3.92
CA GLU A 202 -1.70 -3.91 3.88
C GLU A 202 -2.34 -2.77 4.68
N ASN A 203 -3.34 -3.09 5.53
CA ASN A 203 -4.10 -2.13 6.34
C ASN A 203 -4.76 -0.98 5.55
N SER A 204 -4.87 -1.14 4.23
CA SER A 204 -5.31 -0.09 3.30
C SER A 204 -6.27 -0.67 2.26
N TYR A 205 -7.43 -0.03 2.10
CA TYR A 205 -8.36 -0.39 1.04
C TYR A 205 -7.77 -0.18 -0.36
N ILE A 206 -6.85 0.78 -0.49
CA ILE A 206 -6.16 1.08 -1.75
C ILE A 206 -5.26 -0.09 -2.17
N ALA A 207 -4.67 -0.81 -1.22
CA ALA A 207 -3.90 -2.00 -1.54
C ALA A 207 -4.78 -3.14 -2.09
N GLY A 208 -6.06 -3.16 -1.73
CA GLY A 208 -7.04 -4.16 -2.17
C GLY A 208 -7.37 -4.06 -3.65
N LEU A 209 -7.08 -2.91 -4.27
CA LEU A 209 -7.25 -2.67 -5.69
C LEU A 209 -6.48 -3.67 -6.57
N LYS A 210 -5.29 -4.12 -6.14
CA LYS A 210 -4.53 -5.17 -6.86
C LYS A 210 -5.21 -6.54 -6.77
N HIS A 211 -5.82 -6.86 -5.63
CA HIS A 211 -6.51 -8.12 -5.43
C HIS A 211 -7.85 -8.14 -6.16
N LEU A 212 -8.59 -7.03 -6.07
CA LEU A 212 -9.82 -6.79 -6.79
C LEU A 212 -9.62 -6.92 -8.31
N THR A 213 -8.52 -6.37 -8.86
CA THR A 213 -8.27 -6.44 -10.31
C THR A 213 -8.00 -7.86 -10.77
N ILE A 214 -7.20 -8.61 -10.01
CA ILE A 214 -6.93 -10.03 -10.27
C ILE A 214 -8.23 -10.84 -10.18
N LEU A 215 -9.00 -10.69 -9.11
CA LEU A 215 -10.24 -11.45 -8.92
C LEU A 215 -11.28 -11.12 -9.99
N LEU A 216 -11.44 -9.84 -10.36
CA LEU A 216 -12.33 -9.46 -11.44
C LEU A 216 -11.89 -10.05 -12.78
N LEU A 217 -10.60 -10.02 -13.11
CA LEU A 217 -10.09 -10.65 -14.34
C LEU A 217 -10.39 -12.15 -14.37
N VAL A 218 -10.13 -12.86 -13.26
CA VAL A 218 -10.45 -14.29 -13.14
C VAL A 218 -11.95 -14.53 -13.30
N SER A 219 -12.79 -13.72 -12.63
CA SER A 219 -14.25 -13.77 -12.77
C SER A 219 -14.72 -13.56 -14.20
N LEU A 220 -14.16 -12.59 -14.93
CA LEU A 220 -14.54 -12.30 -16.31
C LEU A 220 -14.16 -13.45 -17.25
N ILE A 221 -12.96 -14.03 -17.07
CA ILE A 221 -12.51 -15.19 -17.84
C ILE A 221 -13.42 -16.40 -17.56
N PHE A 222 -13.73 -16.65 -16.29
CA PHE A 222 -14.63 -17.73 -15.88
C PHE A 222 -16.03 -17.56 -16.47
N LEU A 223 -16.60 -16.35 -16.40
CA LEU A 223 -17.89 -16.03 -16.99
C LEU A 223 -17.89 -16.19 -18.51
N PHE A 224 -16.81 -15.80 -19.20
CA PHE A 224 -16.69 -15.99 -20.64
C PHE A 224 -16.70 -17.46 -21.06
N PHE A 225 -16.17 -18.36 -20.23
CA PHE A 225 -16.15 -19.79 -20.52
C PHE A 225 -17.49 -20.51 -20.26
N ILE A 226 -18.24 -20.06 -19.25
CA ILE A 226 -19.54 -20.65 -18.86
C ILE A 226 -20.74 -20.07 -19.62
N LEU A 227 -20.71 -18.77 -19.94
CA LEU A 227 -21.87 -18.04 -20.42
C LEU A 227 -22.13 -18.26 -21.90
#